data_AF-A0A497FGH8-F1
#
_entry.id   AF-A0A497FGH8-F1
#
_cell.length_a   1.000
_cell.length_b   1.000
_cell.length_c   1.000
_cell.angle_alpha   90.00
_cell.angle_beta   90.00
_cell.angle_gamma   90.00
#
_symmetry.space_group_name_H-M   'P 1'
#
loop_
_entity.id
_entity.type
_entity.pdbx_description
1 polymer ?
#
loop_
_entity_poly.entity_id
_entity_poly.type
_entity_poly.pdbx_seq_one_letter_code
_entity_poly.pdbx_strand_id
1 'polypeptide(L)'
;MKKRKLSLRLRYRGRDVTPRLSGRLRGYLRENWGAPFITAFMTLLLTAAGYLAAGLEKTANLLAEYAYYSLVIGVVLQLVCYLKYGGEEE
;
A
#
# COMPACT_ATOMS: atom_id res chain seq x y z
N MET A 1 0.94 -55.73 13.94
CA MET A 1 1.01 -54.24 14.05
C MET A 1 0.66 -53.62 12.70
N LYS A 2 -0.46 -52.86 12.60
CA LYS A 2 -0.98 -52.29 11.34
C LYS A 2 -0.61 -50.80 11.27
N LYS A 3 0.39 -50.43 10.46
CA LYS A 3 0.80 -49.01 10.31
C LYS A 3 -0.17 -48.29 9.37
N ARG A 4 -1.02 -47.42 9.92
CA ARG A 4 -1.88 -46.50 9.16
C ARG A 4 -0.99 -45.39 8.59
N LYS A 5 -0.75 -45.41 7.27
CA LYS A 5 -0.17 -44.27 6.54
C LYS A 5 -1.24 -43.19 6.44
N LEU A 6 -1.12 -42.16 7.27
CA LEU A 6 -1.96 -40.96 7.21
C LEU A 6 -1.44 -40.08 6.05
N SER A 7 -2.12 -40.09 4.92
CA SER A 7 -1.82 -39.20 3.79
C SER A 7 -2.43 -37.82 4.06
N LEU A 8 -1.66 -36.93 4.69
CA LEU A 8 -1.99 -35.51 4.79
C LEU A 8 -1.86 -34.87 3.40
N ARG A 9 -2.99 -34.73 2.70
CA ARG A 9 -3.10 -33.85 1.52
C ARG A 9 -3.25 -32.41 2.01
N LEU A 10 -2.12 -31.74 2.27
CA LEU A 10 -2.10 -30.29 2.44
C LEU A 10 -2.34 -29.64 1.08
N ARG A 11 -3.57 -29.18 0.89
CA ARG A 11 -4.01 -28.45 -0.30
C ARG A 11 -3.61 -26.98 -0.14
N TYR A 12 -2.35 -26.66 -0.41
CA TYR A 12 -1.91 -25.27 -0.53
C TYR A 12 -2.51 -24.68 -1.81
N ARG A 13 -3.60 -23.94 -1.65
CA ARG A 13 -4.26 -23.19 -2.73
C ARG A 13 -3.50 -21.88 -2.91
N GLY A 14 -2.40 -21.96 -3.66
CA GLY A 14 -1.71 -20.79 -4.19
C GLY A 14 -2.70 -19.96 -5.02
N ARG A 15 -3.00 -18.75 -4.56
CA ARG A 15 -3.63 -17.73 -5.39
C ARG A 15 -2.51 -17.16 -6.25
N ASP A 16 -2.51 -17.45 -7.54
CA ASP A 16 -1.62 -16.82 -8.50
C ASP A 16 -1.85 -15.30 -8.49
N VAL A 17 -0.98 -14.58 -7.80
CA VAL A 17 -0.92 -13.11 -7.85
C VAL A 17 -0.15 -12.76 -9.12
N THR A 18 -0.81 -12.81 -10.28
CA THR A 18 -0.24 -12.27 -11.52
C THR A 18 -0.54 -10.77 -11.58
N PRO A 19 0.42 -9.86 -11.34
CA PRO A 19 0.17 -8.45 -11.54
C PRO A 19 0.24 -8.16 -13.06
N ARG A 20 -0.92 -8.04 -13.70
CA ARG A 20 -1.01 -7.35 -14.99
C ARG A 20 -0.87 -5.84 -14.72
N LEU A 21 0.38 -5.41 -14.57
CA LEU A 21 0.78 -4.23 -13.80
C LEU A 21 0.62 -2.88 -14.55
N SER A 22 0.52 -2.80 -15.87
CA SER A 22 0.63 -1.49 -16.56
C SER A 22 -0.70 -0.81 -16.89
N GLY A 23 -1.63 -1.51 -17.57
CA GLY A 23 -2.88 -0.89 -18.06
C GLY A 23 -3.93 -0.60 -16.98
N ARG A 24 -3.94 -1.38 -15.89
CA ARG A 24 -4.95 -1.27 -14.82
C ARG A 24 -4.60 -0.22 -13.76
N LEU A 25 -3.31 0.04 -13.54
CA LEU A 25 -2.86 1.01 -12.55
C LEU A 25 -3.34 2.43 -12.88
N ARG A 26 -3.34 2.83 -14.16
CA ARG A 26 -3.84 4.14 -14.59
C ARG A 26 -5.34 4.33 -14.33
N GLY A 27 -6.14 3.27 -14.46
CA GLY A 27 -7.57 3.28 -14.13
C GLY A 27 -7.81 3.36 -12.62
N TYR A 28 -7.11 2.53 -11.84
CA TYR A 28 -7.19 2.54 -10.37
C TYR A 28 -6.73 3.86 -9.74
N LEU A 29 -5.68 4.49 -10.28
CA LEU A 29 -5.21 5.79 -9.82
C LEU A 29 -6.20 6.93 -10.14
N ARG A 30 -7.06 6.75 -11.14
CA ARG A 30 -8.08 7.75 -11.54
C ARG A 30 -9.40 7.58 -10.81
N GLU A 31 -9.71 6.37 -10.34
CA GLU A 31 -10.84 6.08 -9.46
C GLU A 31 -10.53 6.36 -7.98
N ASN A 32 -9.29 6.12 -7.54
CA ASN A 32 -8.86 6.36 -6.15
C ASN A 32 -7.76 7.44 -6.10
N TRP A 33 -8.19 8.70 -6.02
CA TRP A 33 -7.29 9.86 -6.06
C TRP A 33 -6.33 9.91 -4.86
N GLY A 34 -6.64 9.23 -3.75
CA GLY A 34 -5.77 9.12 -2.58
C GLY A 34 -4.66 8.08 -2.70
N ALA A 35 -4.83 7.04 -3.53
CA ALA A 35 -3.86 5.96 -3.70
C ALA A 35 -2.44 6.41 -4.13
N PRO A 36 -2.26 7.35 -5.10
CA PRO A 36 -0.92 7.82 -5.46
C PRO A 36 -0.23 8.56 -4.31
N PHE A 37 -0.97 9.35 -3.52
CA PHE A 37 -0.41 10.12 -2.41
C PHE A 37 0.05 9.21 -1.26
N ILE A 38 -0.73 8.17 -0.94
CA ILE A 38 -0.34 7.18 0.08
C ILE A 38 0.88 6.37 -0.39
N THR A 39 0.95 6.04 -1.69
CA THR A 39 2.12 5.33 -2.25
C THR A 39 3.37 6.21 -2.18
N ALA A 40 3.26 7.49 -2.54
CA ALA A 40 4.36 8.45 -2.41
C ALA A 40 4.81 8.59 -0.95
N PHE A 41 3.86 8.69 0.00
CA PHE A 41 4.16 8.69 1.43
C PHE A 41 4.98 7.46 1.87
N MET A 42 4.58 6.26 1.45
CA MET A 42 5.34 5.04 1.78
C MET A 42 6.77 5.09 1.23
N THR A 43 6.96 5.58 0.00
CA THR A 43 8.31 5.72 -0.57
C THR A 43 9.17 6.76 0.18
N LEU A 44 8.56 7.86 0.61
CA LEU A 44 9.23 8.88 1.43
C LEU A 44 9.67 8.31 2.78
N LEU A 45 8.84 7.51 3.45
CA LEU A 45 9.19 6.85 4.71
C LEU A 45 10.34 5.84 4.56
N LEU A 46 10.32 5.02 3.50
CA LEU A 46 11.41 4.09 3.23
C LEU A 46 12.73 4.84 3.02
N THR A 47 12.67 5.97 2.31
CA THR A 47 13.84 6.82 2.08
C THR A 47 14.31 7.47 3.39
N ALA A 48 13.39 8.00 4.20
CA ALA A 48 13.68 8.57 5.51
C ALA A 48 14.37 7.55 6.45
N ALA A 49 13.85 6.31 6.48
CA ALA A 49 14.44 5.22 7.24
C ALA A 49 15.86 4.89 6.77
N GLY A 50 16.11 4.92 5.45
CA GLY A 50 17.46 4.78 4.89
C GLY A 50 18.42 5.88 5.35
N TYR A 51 17.98 7.14 5.32
CA TYR A 51 18.76 8.27 5.84
C TYR A 51 19.02 8.15 7.35
N LEU A 52 18.03 7.68 8.11
CA LEU A 52 18.17 7.46 9.56
C LEU A 52 19.20 6.36 9.86
N ALA A 53 19.15 5.26 9.12
CA ALA A 53 20.12 4.17 9.25
C ALA A 53 21.55 4.60 8.89
N ALA A 54 21.71 5.58 8.00
CA ALA A 54 22.99 6.19 7.66
C ALA A 54 23.48 7.25 8.68
N GLY A 55 22.74 7.51 9.75
CA GLY A 55 23.07 8.53 10.76
C GLY A 55 22.75 9.97 10.34
N LEU A 56 22.03 10.18 9.23
CA LEU A 56 21.62 11.49 8.73
C LEU A 56 20.27 11.91 9.31
N GLU A 57 20.21 12.02 10.64
CA GLU A 57 18.96 12.23 11.40
C GLU A 57 18.20 13.50 10.96
N LYS A 58 18.91 14.61 10.73
CA LYS A 58 18.29 15.88 10.29
C LYS A 58 17.55 15.73 8.97
N THR A 59 18.16 15.06 8.00
CA THR A 59 17.59 14.82 6.68
C THR A 59 16.44 13.82 6.76
N ALA A 60 16.59 12.76 7.57
CA ALA A 60 15.53 11.78 7.80
C ALA A 60 14.28 12.42 8.42
N ASN A 61 14.46 13.30 9.41
CA ASN A 61 13.35 13.99 10.08
C ASN A 61 12.60 14.92 9.13
N LEU A 62 13.33 15.70 8.31
CA LEU A 62 12.72 16.53 7.26
C LEU A 62 11.92 15.67 6.27
N LEU A 63 12.49 14.55 5.80
CA LEU A 63 11.78 13.66 4.89
C LEU A 63 10.52 13.06 5.52
N ALA A 64 10.57 12.69 6.80
CA ALA A 64 9.42 12.18 7.54
C ALA A 64 8.31 13.23 7.70
N GLU A 65 8.67 14.50 7.88
CA GLU A 65 7.73 15.62 7.92
C GLU A 65 7.03 15.83 6.56
N TYR A 66 7.78 15.80 5.45
CA TYR A 66 7.19 15.82 4.11
C TYR A 66 6.31 14.60 3.82
N ALA A 67 6.71 13.43 4.33
CA ALA A 67 5.91 12.22 4.25
C ALA A 67 4.57 12.45 4.97
N TYR A 68 4.60 12.98 6.20
CA TYR A 68 3.39 13.27 6.97
C TYR A 68 2.41 14.17 6.21
N TYR A 69 2.88 15.28 5.62
CA TYR A 69 2.01 16.14 4.82
C TYR A 69 1.41 15.41 3.61
N SER A 70 2.20 14.58 2.93
CA SER A 70 1.73 13.78 1.79
C SER A 70 0.66 12.77 2.20
N LEU A 71 0.80 12.15 3.38
CA LEU A 71 -0.20 11.23 3.94
C LEU A 71 -1.52 11.96 4.22
N VAL A 72 -1.47 13.10 4.91
CA VAL A 72 -2.67 13.87 5.27
C VAL A 72 -3.44 14.26 4.01
N ILE A 73 -2.75 14.78 2.99
CA ILE A 73 -3.36 15.10 1.69
C ILE A 73 -3.99 13.85 1.07
N GLY A 74 -3.25 12.74 1.01
CA GLY A 74 -3.75 11.50 0.42
C GLY A 74 -5.00 10.95 1.11
N VAL A 75 -5.03 10.96 2.44
CA VAL A 75 -6.17 10.50 3.25
C VAL A 75 -7.37 11.43 3.07
N VAL A 76 -7.17 12.76 3.05
CA VAL A 76 -8.25 13.73 2.81
C VAL A 76 -8.83 13.54 1.42
N LEU A 77 -8.01 13.40 0.39
CA LEU A 77 -8.49 13.11 -0.97
C LEU A 77 -9.23 11.77 -1.04
N GLN A 78 -8.73 10.74 -0.36
CA GLN A 78 -9.40 9.45 -0.30
C GLN A 78 -10.77 9.55 0.38
N LEU A 79 -10.87 10.33 1.47
CA LEU A 79 -12.12 10.56 2.18
C LEU A 79 -13.11 11.35 1.33
N VAL A 80 -12.67 12.42 0.66
CA VAL A 80 -13.51 13.19 -0.26
C VAL A 80 -14.02 12.33 -1.40
N CYS A 81 -13.15 11.47 -1.97
CA CYS A 81 -13.54 10.54 -3.02
C CYS A 81 -14.57 9.52 -2.51
N TYR A 82 -14.35 8.98 -1.30
CA TYR A 82 -15.29 8.06 -0.66
C TYR A 82 -16.65 8.71 -0.38
N LEU A 83 -16.69 9.94 0.13
CA LEU A 83 -17.95 10.65 0.37
C LEU A 83 -18.67 11.03 -0.92
N LYS A 84 -17.91 11.39 -1.96
CA LYS A 84 -18.47 11.80 -3.25
C LYS A 84 -19.05 10.63 -4.05
N TYR A 85 -18.40 9.48 -4.04
CA TYR A 85 -18.78 8.33 -4.88
C TYR A 85 -19.35 7.15 -4.08
N GLY A 86 -19.11 7.08 -2.77
CA GLY A 86 -19.65 6.04 -1.88
C GLY A 86 -21.07 6.35 -1.37
N GLY A 87 -21.69 7.45 -1.81
CA GLY A 87 -23.07 7.81 -1.51
C GLY A 87 -24.08 7.43 -2.59
N GLU A 88 -23.67 6.75 -3.67
CA GLU A 88 -24.54 6.31 -4.78
C GLU A 88 -24.92 4.82 -4.70
N GLU A 89 -24.72 4.19 -3.54
CA GLU A 89 -25.25 2.86 -3.23
C GLU A 89 -26.19 2.93 -2.01
N GLU A 90 -27.33 3.62 -2.15
CA GLU A 90 -28.61 3.29 -1.50
C GLU A 90 -29.79 3.97 -2.19
#